data_AF-A0A3D2I5M7-F1
#
_entry.id   AF-A0A3D2I5M7-F1
#
_cell.length_a   1.000
_cell.length_b   1.000
_cell.length_c   1.000
_cell.angle_alpha   90.00
_cell.angle_beta   90.00
_cell.angle_gamma   90.00
#
_symmetry.space_group_name_H-M   'P 1'
#
loop_
_entity.id
_entity.type
_entity.pdbx_description
1 polymer ?
#
loop_
_entity_poly.entity_id
_entity_poly.type
_entity_poly.pdbx_seq_one_letter_code
_entity_poly.pdbx_strand_id
1 'polypeptide(L)'
;MRARYETEDCTYRQLAEEYGVSIQSIWTHAQKECWKGRRTRGRDQSIDDRRYLRQVAKALMTAARQAAAQVEDGEVSIKELKEMAGVLQTLTGLEKTLREEEPAAAETVQVVLGDAEEWSR
;
A
#
# COMPACT_ATOMS: atom_id res chain seq x y z
N MET A 1 12.21 -19.65 10.22
CA MET A 1 12.37 -19.29 8.79
C MET A 1 11.42 -18.19 8.34
N ARG A 2 10.09 -18.41 8.31
CA ARG A 2 9.09 -17.38 7.96
C ARG A 2 9.26 -16.09 8.78
N ALA A 3 9.24 -16.20 10.11
CA ALA A 3 9.39 -15.04 11.00
C ALA A 3 10.63 -14.20 10.64
N ARG A 4 11.78 -14.83 10.43
CA ARG A 4 13.02 -14.13 10.07
C ARG A 4 12.97 -13.42 8.72
N TYR A 5 12.40 -14.06 7.69
CA TYR A 5 12.14 -13.39 6.41
C TYR A 5 11.18 -12.19 6.56
N GLU A 6 10.20 -12.35 7.44
CA GLU A 6 9.11 -11.41 7.62
C GLU A 6 9.45 -10.22 8.54
N THR A 7 10.33 -10.42 9.53
CA THR A 7 10.64 -9.42 10.58
C THR A 7 12.10 -8.96 10.59
N GLU A 8 13.05 -9.81 10.21
CA GLU A 8 14.50 -9.54 10.39
C GLU A 8 15.20 -9.08 9.10
N ASP A 9 14.45 -8.57 8.12
CA ASP A 9 14.99 -8.09 6.84
C ASP A 9 15.91 -9.09 6.11
N CYS A 10 15.63 -10.37 6.29
CA CYS A 10 16.42 -11.45 5.70
C CYS A 10 16.03 -11.71 4.24
N THR A 11 17.01 -12.02 3.41
CA THR A 11 16.81 -12.44 2.02
C THR A 11 16.68 -13.96 1.90
N TYR A 12 16.05 -14.45 0.82
CA TYR A 12 16.01 -15.89 0.54
C TYR A 12 17.41 -16.51 0.40
N ARG A 13 18.42 -15.74 -0.05
CA ARG A 13 19.81 -16.19 -0.14
C ARG A 13 20.42 -16.45 1.24
N GLN A 14 20.27 -15.51 2.17
CA GLN A 14 20.79 -15.68 3.54
C GLN A 14 20.13 -16.87 4.25
N LEU A 15 18.82 -17.06 4.04
CA LEU A 15 18.13 -18.24 4.56
C LEU A 15 18.60 -19.53 3.88
N ALA A 16 18.97 -19.50 2.62
CA ALA A 16 19.47 -20.69 1.90
C ALA A 16 20.82 -21.14 2.45
N GLU A 17 21.73 -20.18 2.62
CA GLU A 17 23.07 -20.40 3.16
C GLU A 17 23.03 -20.90 4.61
N GLU A 18 22.19 -20.31 5.46
CA GLU A 18 22.12 -20.68 6.87
C GLU A 18 21.51 -22.06 7.11
N TYR A 19 20.46 -22.41 6.35
CA TYR A 19 19.78 -23.69 6.50
C TYR A 19 20.36 -24.80 5.58
N GLY A 20 21.41 -24.49 4.79
CA GLY A 20 22.06 -25.46 3.90
C GLY A 20 21.15 -25.99 2.79
N VAL A 21 20.19 -25.19 2.34
CA VAL A 21 19.21 -25.57 1.30
C VAL A 21 19.34 -24.68 0.07
N SER A 22 18.78 -25.10 -1.06
CA SER A 22 18.77 -24.25 -2.25
C SER A 22 17.83 -23.04 -2.08
N ILE A 23 18.17 -21.91 -2.71
CA ILE A 23 17.30 -20.72 -2.77
C ILE A 23 15.93 -21.07 -3.35
N GLN A 24 15.88 -21.98 -4.34
CA GLN A 24 14.65 -22.40 -4.99
C GLN A 24 13.72 -23.18 -4.06
N SER A 25 14.28 -23.97 -3.14
CA SER A 25 13.51 -24.67 -2.09
C SER A 25 12.83 -23.66 -1.16
N ILE A 26 13.56 -22.61 -0.77
CA ILE A 26 13.02 -21.53 0.07
C ILE A 26 11.94 -20.76 -0.67
N TRP A 27 12.19 -20.38 -1.92
CA TRP A 27 11.23 -19.63 -2.72
C TRP A 27 9.92 -20.42 -2.90
N THR A 28 10.01 -21.70 -3.26
CA THR A 28 8.83 -22.57 -3.42
C THR A 28 8.05 -22.68 -2.11
N HIS A 29 8.76 -22.85 -0.99
CA HIS A 29 8.13 -22.93 0.32
C HIS A 29 7.49 -21.59 0.74
N ALA A 30 8.17 -20.47 0.52
CA ALA A 30 7.67 -19.14 0.81
C ALA A 30 6.44 -18.77 -0.02
N GLN A 31 6.38 -19.21 -1.29
CA GLN A 31 5.19 -19.07 -2.13
C GLN A 31 4.02 -19.91 -1.60
N LYS A 32 4.25 -21.18 -1.28
CA LYS A 32 3.22 -22.09 -0.74
C LYS A 32 2.62 -21.57 0.57
N GLU A 33 3.46 -21.00 1.43
CA GLU A 33 3.09 -20.48 2.76
C GLU A 33 2.76 -18.98 2.76
N CYS A 34 2.70 -18.35 1.57
CA CYS A 34 2.36 -16.93 1.39
C CYS A 34 3.17 -15.98 2.29
N TRP A 35 4.49 -16.12 2.33
CA TRP A 35 5.33 -15.26 3.16
C TRP A 35 5.28 -13.82 2.68
N LYS A 36 5.09 -12.89 3.61
CA LYS A 36 5.02 -11.46 3.29
C LYS A 36 6.34 -10.78 3.62
N GLY A 37 7.12 -10.39 2.62
CA GLY A 37 8.33 -9.59 2.84
C GLY A 37 8.00 -8.13 3.19
N ARG A 38 9.02 -7.35 3.60
CA ARG A 38 8.88 -5.91 3.92
C ARG A 38 8.16 -5.12 2.83
N ARG A 39 8.47 -5.35 1.54
CA ARG A 39 7.80 -4.69 0.41
C ARG A 39 6.31 -5.00 0.33
N THR A 40 5.92 -6.27 0.52
CA THR A 40 4.53 -6.69 0.49
C THR A 40 3.76 -6.13 1.69
N ARG A 41 4.36 -6.14 2.90
CA ARG A 41 3.78 -5.49 4.08
C ARG A 41 3.57 -3.99 3.88
N GLY A 42 4.55 -3.29 3.34
CA GLY A 42 4.43 -1.85 3.06
C GLY A 42 3.31 -1.55 2.05
N ARG A 43 3.15 -2.41 1.04
CA ARG A 43 2.04 -2.31 0.08
C ARG A 43 0.68 -2.58 0.72
N ASP A 44 0.57 -3.66 1.50
CA ASP A 44 -0.67 -4.01 2.21
C ASP A 44 -1.08 -2.90 3.19
N GLN A 45 -0.12 -2.38 3.97
CA GLN A 45 -0.35 -1.26 4.88
C GLN A 45 -0.79 0.01 4.14
N SER A 46 -0.16 0.33 3.01
CA SER A 46 -0.57 1.47 2.18
C SER A 46 -1.99 1.31 1.61
N ILE A 47 -2.40 0.09 1.25
CA ILE A 47 -3.78 -0.19 0.83
C ILE A 47 -4.75 0.04 2.00
N ASP A 48 -4.41 -0.46 3.20
CA ASP A 48 -5.23 -0.32 4.40
C ASP A 48 -5.35 1.15 4.84
N ASP A 49 -4.25 1.92 4.83
CA ASP A 49 -4.23 3.34 5.16
C ASP A 49 -5.11 4.16 4.20
N ARG A 50 -5.03 3.88 2.89
CA ARG A 50 -5.92 4.51 1.88
C ARG A 50 -7.38 4.16 2.10
N ARG A 51 -7.67 2.90 2.45
CA ARG A 51 -9.04 2.46 2.74
C ARG A 51 -9.59 3.18 3.97
N TYR A 52 -8.79 3.30 5.02
CA TYR A 52 -9.13 4.01 6.24
C TYR A 52 -9.39 5.50 5.97
N LEU A 53 -8.51 6.17 5.22
CA LEU A 53 -8.68 7.58 4.82
C LEU A 53 -10.00 7.82 4.08
N ARG A 54 -10.36 6.95 3.13
CA ARG A 54 -11.66 7.04 2.43
C ARG A 54 -12.84 6.87 3.37
N GLN A 55 -12.73 5.97 4.36
CA GLN A 55 -13.79 5.76 5.34
C GLN A 55 -13.99 7.00 6.21
N VAL A 56 -12.91 7.59 6.71
CA VAL A 56 -12.94 8.82 7.51
C VAL A 56 -13.51 9.99 6.70
N ALA A 57 -13.06 10.18 5.46
CA ALA A 57 -13.56 11.24 4.58
C ALA A 57 -15.08 11.12 4.33
N LYS A 58 -15.58 9.89 4.10
CA LYS A 58 -17.03 9.64 3.95
C LYS A 58 -17.81 9.95 5.23
N ALA A 59 -17.31 9.52 6.39
CA ALA A 59 -17.95 9.79 7.67
C ALA A 59 -18.02 11.31 7.94
N LEU A 60 -16.92 12.01 7.69
CA LEU A 60 -16.84 13.46 7.86
C LEU A 60 -17.76 14.20 6.88
N MET A 61 -17.88 13.75 5.63
CA MET A 61 -18.77 14.36 4.66
C MET A 61 -20.24 14.21 5.06
N THR A 62 -20.61 13.06 5.62
CA THR A 62 -21.95 12.85 6.19
C THR A 62 -22.21 13.78 7.38
N ALA A 63 -21.24 13.90 8.30
CA ALA A 63 -21.35 14.80 9.44
C ALA A 63 -21.46 16.27 9.00
N ALA A 64 -20.65 16.70 8.03
CA ALA A 64 -20.70 18.05 7.47
C ALA A 64 -22.05 18.35 6.80
N ARG A 65 -22.67 17.37 6.13
CA ARG A 65 -24.03 17.52 5.56
C ARG A 65 -25.10 17.69 6.65
N GLN A 66 -25.00 16.92 7.73
CA GLN A 66 -25.91 17.05 8.87
C GLN A 66 -25.77 18.40 9.56
N ALA A 67 -24.53 18.83 9.80
CA ALA A 67 -24.24 20.14 10.36
C ALA A 67 -24.71 21.28 9.45
N ALA A 68 -24.59 21.14 8.12
CA ALA A 68 -25.11 22.13 7.18
C ALA A 68 -26.62 22.31 7.29
N ALA A 69 -27.37 21.23 7.46
CA ALA A 69 -28.81 21.30 7.70
C ALA A 69 -29.13 22.00 9.04
N GLN A 70 -28.34 21.77 10.08
CA GLN A 70 -28.50 22.43 11.38
C GLN A 70 -28.12 23.92 11.38
N VAL A 71 -27.29 24.37 10.44
CA VAL A 71 -27.02 25.81 10.25
C VAL A 71 -28.23 26.55 9.69
N GLU A 72 -29.03 25.90 8.84
CA GLU A 72 -30.30 26.47 8.36
C GLU A 72 -31.30 26.67 9.50
N ASP A 73 -31.26 25.79 10.52
CA ASP A 73 -32.05 25.89 11.75
C ASP A 73 -31.40 26.78 12.84
N GLY A 74 -30.21 27.34 12.59
CA GLY A 74 -29.48 28.22 13.51
C GLY A 74 -28.81 27.51 14.69
N GLU A 75 -28.78 26.18 14.71
CA GLU A 75 -28.19 25.36 15.78
C GLU A 75 -26.66 25.23 15.68
N VAL A 76 -26.07 25.45 14.49
CA VAL A 76 -24.63 25.32 14.25
C VAL A 76 -24.03 26.63 13.71
N SER A 77 -22.77 26.91 14.09
CA SER A 77 -22.08 28.12 13.63
C SER A 77 -21.53 27.96 12.22
N ILE A 78 -21.66 29.01 11.38
CA ILE A 78 -21.01 29.10 10.06
C ILE A 78 -19.48 28.88 10.17
N LYS A 79 -18.87 29.21 11.32
CA LYS A 79 -17.45 28.98 11.58
C LYS A 79 -17.11 27.49 11.59
N GLU A 80 -17.90 26.68 12.30
CA GLU A 80 -17.70 25.24 12.43
C GLU A 80 -17.88 24.54 11.07
N LEU A 81 -18.86 24.99 10.27
CA LEU A 81 -19.03 24.53 8.89
C LEU A 81 -17.78 24.77 8.03
N LYS A 82 -17.16 25.95 8.13
CA LYS A 82 -15.93 26.28 7.40
C LYS A 82 -14.75 25.43 7.84
N GLU A 83 -14.63 25.15 9.13
CA GLU A 83 -13.60 24.26 9.66
C GLU A 83 -13.78 22.83 9.13
N MET A 84 -15.01 22.31 9.11
CA MET A 84 -15.31 20.99 8.52
C MET A 84 -15.00 20.94 7.01
N ALA A 85 -15.33 22.00 6.25
CA ALA A 85 -14.98 22.08 4.84
C ALA A 85 -13.45 22.07 4.62
N GLY A 86 -12.70 22.75 5.48
CA GLY A 86 -11.23 22.73 5.45
C GLY A 86 -10.65 21.34 5.70
N VAL A 87 -11.18 20.60 6.68
CA VAL A 87 -10.75 19.23 6.97
C VAL A 87 -11.09 18.27 5.81
N LEU A 88 -12.24 18.44 5.17
CA LEU A 88 -12.60 17.65 3.98
C LEU A 88 -11.64 17.91 2.80
N GLN A 89 -11.24 19.17 2.60
CA GLN A 89 -10.31 19.54 1.55
C GLN A 89 -8.92 18.93 1.78
N THR A 90 -8.41 18.96 3.02
CA THR A 90 -7.13 18.33 3.36
C THR A 90 -7.17 16.81 3.21
N LEU A 91 -8.23 16.15 3.67
CA LEU A 91 -8.38 14.69 3.48
C LEU A 91 -8.43 14.29 2.00
N THR A 92 -9.13 15.08 1.17
CA THR A 92 -9.18 14.85 -0.28
C THR A 92 -7.81 15.08 -0.94
N GLY A 93 -7.03 16.05 -0.46
CA GLY A 93 -5.65 16.28 -0.88
C GLY A 93 -4.74 15.09 -0.55
N LEU A 94 -4.83 14.59 0.69
CA LEU A 94 -4.06 13.43 1.15
C LEU A 94 -4.40 12.14 0.38
N GLU A 95 -5.67 11.94 0.00
CA GLU A 95 -6.03 10.80 -0.87
C GLU A 95 -5.33 10.88 -2.24
N LYS A 96 -5.21 12.08 -2.81
CA LYS A 96 -4.54 12.28 -4.11
C LYS A 96 -3.05 11.99 -4.02
N THR A 97 -2.36 12.48 -3.00
CA THR A 97 -0.93 12.22 -2.83
C THR A 97 -0.64 10.72 -2.64
N LEU A 98 -1.48 10.02 -1.88
CA LEU A 98 -1.37 8.56 -1.72
C LEU A 98 -1.69 7.75 -2.99
N ARG A 99 -2.39 8.34 -3.97
CA ARG A 99 -2.58 7.74 -5.29
C ARG A 99 -1.35 7.94 -6.18
N GLU A 100 -0.66 9.07 -6.06
CA GLU A 100 0.53 9.43 -6.84
C GLU A 100 1.80 8.70 -6.36
N GLU A 101 1.87 8.29 -5.09
CA GLU A 101 2.94 7.43 -4.56
C GLU A 101 2.90 5.98 -5.07
N GLU A 102 1.82 5.57 -5.75
CA GLU A 102 1.86 4.33 -6.52
C GLU A 102 2.72 4.55 -7.77
N PRO A 103 3.78 3.75 -8.01
CA PRO A 103 4.42 3.76 -9.30
C PRO A 103 3.34 3.39 -10.32
N ALA A 104 2.94 4.37 -11.14
CA ALA A 104 2.10 4.16 -12.31
C ALA A 104 2.67 2.92 -13.00
N ALA A 105 1.87 1.85 -13.07
CA ALA A 105 2.27 0.49 -13.40
C ALA A 105 3.50 0.51 -14.30
N ALA A 106 4.68 0.25 -13.71
CA ALA A 106 5.94 0.31 -14.42
C ALA A 106 5.77 -0.53 -15.68
N GLU A 107 5.84 0.13 -16.83
CA GLU A 107 5.78 -0.46 -18.15
C GLU A 107 6.84 -1.57 -18.16
N THR A 108 6.40 -2.80 -17.95
CA THR A 108 7.30 -3.95 -17.89
C THR A 108 7.82 -4.15 -19.28
N VAL A 109 9.02 -3.65 -19.55
CA VAL A 109 9.81 -3.98 -20.72
C VAL A 109 10.04 -5.49 -20.69
N GLN A 110 9.29 -6.22 -21.52
CA GLN A 110 9.52 -7.63 -21.75
C GLN A 110 10.84 -7.75 -22.54
N VAL A 111 11.91 -8.13 -21.85
CA VAL A 111 13.14 -8.54 -22.52
C VAL A 111 12.92 -9.95 -23.05
N VAL A 112 12.67 -10.07 -24.36
CA VAL A 112 12.71 -11.35 -25.07
C VAL A 112 14.18 -11.75 -25.15
N LEU A 113 14.54 -12.84 -24.45
CA LEU A 113 15.85 -13.45 -24.57
C LEU A 113 15.89 -14.17 -25.93
N GLY A 114 16.46 -13.50 -26.94
CA GLY A 114 16.79 -14.13 -28.22
C GLY A 114 17.82 -15.23 -28.00
N ASP A 115 17.61 -16.35 -28.69
CA ASP A 115 18.32 -17.62 -28.51
C ASP A 115 19.83 -17.45 -28.31
N ALA A 116 20.33 -18.07 -27.23
CA ALA A 116 21.75 -18.23 -26.97
C ALA A 116 22.32 -19.25 -27.98
N GLU A 117 22.66 -18.78 -29.18
CA GLU A 117 23.51 -19.56 -30.08
C GLU A 117 24.90 -19.74 -29.46
N GLU A 118 25.31 -21.00 -29.39
CA GLU A 118 26.53 -21.52 -28.81
C GLU A 118 27.78 -20.88 -29.42
N TRP A 119 28.49 -20.04 -28.65
CA TRP A 119 29.88 -19.70 -28.96
C TRP A 119 30.79 -20.74 -28.31
N SER A 120 30.93 -21.90 -28.98
CA SER A 120 32.10 -22.76 -28.83
C SER A 120 32.88 -22.77 -30.14
N ARG A 121 33.98 -22.01 -30.15
CA ARG A 121 35.14 -22.22 -31.02
C ARG A 121 36.39 -22.10 -30.18
#